data_AF-A0A8B8EMK5-F1
#
_entry.id   AF-A0A8B8EMK5-F1
#
_cell.length_a   1.000
_cell.length_b   1.000
_cell.length_c   1.000
_cell.angle_alpha   90.00
_cell.angle_beta   90.00
_cell.angle_gamma   90.00
#
_symmetry.space_group_name_H-M   'P 1'
#
loop_
_entity.id
_entity.type
_entity.pdbx_description
1 polymer ?
#
loop_
_entity_poly.entity_id
_entity_poly.type
_entity_poly.pdbx_seq_one_letter_code
_entity_poly.pdbx_strand_id
1 'polypeptide(L)'
;MVTIQCFQTFVIPILTSATDHCIPLRNDKCSQELGSYNFTTFPNALGLLDYTSANLEFQKFQTLIESSCSKSLLPFLCSAYFPKCDPQMTSVLPPCATECVKSMAECSFLFSFYGFQWPASLSCDKFDDGRHCPQSDAASCSNEVKKYTEKPCLHYIKEAALDTTAYWFGTNYSLLCPKGSATSFNCTNTREGTADSLASRMQLDLTQLDRTVNITYTHGEGSYLSCGSKVTVWNGNYIEVNPGDGEYKAYDVHLFPRIQWHAAKSELDTLIIYDAGNLYVHGIYVNIAGGIVSSGQIVKPYLSPIPPQTHANPFVFLVFKQPSSVSLSDAIKQELQQTTDLETVVKALQLRGPVGMNWINVVRDAYAIESLKKLHIANLCPYLETEVILKHKRPFIEGDTELDVSLSVTFSPETITYDSCCSTHTETAKTITLDSLAPTYVSTADTRTNATPSISFSKAGLISANRITDNYTLICLDPDASQSYVPIIHWMVTDIPDGSLQNGHTVLSYQGPMPPAGKNHTYYFLLYKQAIPLGGITITGYVGQHCQERCHFEINRFVADYQLKLSGASWMIAHNDAYVRHLYVTQRGMDEHAVCHGITGFHANCHESVIVVGKK
;
A
#
# COMPACT_ATOMS: atom_id res chain seq x y z
N MET A 1 -19.88 97.73 -5.74
CA MET A 1 -19.58 98.15 -4.35
C MET A 1 -20.44 97.31 -3.43
N VAL A 2 -19.84 96.38 -2.69
CA VAL A 2 -19.90 96.22 -1.23
C VAL A 2 -18.95 95.05 -0.93
N THR A 3 -17.85 95.38 -0.28
CA THR A 3 -16.86 94.50 0.33
C THR A 3 -17.45 93.87 1.60
N ILE A 4 -17.28 92.57 1.80
CA ILE A 4 -17.50 91.92 3.10
C ILE A 4 -16.21 91.21 3.50
N GLN A 5 -15.65 91.66 4.62
CA GLN A 5 -14.43 91.17 5.27
C GLN A 5 -14.59 89.73 5.75
N CYS A 6 -13.59 88.89 5.47
CA CYS A 6 -13.33 87.65 6.21
C CYS A 6 -12.82 88.00 7.61
N PHE A 7 -13.54 87.58 8.65
CA PHE A 7 -12.98 87.43 10.00
C PHE A 7 -12.61 85.97 10.20
N GLN A 8 -11.34 85.71 10.50
CA GLN A 8 -10.83 84.42 10.95
C GLN A 8 -11.45 84.08 12.31
N THR A 9 -12.19 82.98 12.39
CA THR A 9 -12.40 82.26 13.65
C THR A 9 -11.37 81.14 13.74
N PHE A 10 -10.39 81.32 14.62
CA PHE A 10 -9.52 80.27 15.12
C PHE A 10 -10.39 79.16 15.74
N VAL A 11 -10.44 78.00 15.09
CA VAL A 11 -10.93 76.77 15.72
C VAL A 11 -9.79 76.28 16.61
N ILE A 12 -9.97 76.41 17.92
CA ILE A 12 -9.13 75.74 18.91
C ILE A 12 -9.31 74.23 18.67
N PRO A 13 -8.24 73.45 18.39
CA PRO A 13 -8.37 72.02 18.36
C PRO A 13 -8.62 71.58 19.80
N ILE A 14 -9.82 71.08 20.08
CA ILE A 14 -10.01 70.24 21.26
C ILE A 14 -9.13 69.02 21.01
N LEU A 15 -7.98 68.97 21.70
CA LEU A 15 -7.22 67.74 21.87
C LEU A 15 -8.14 66.75 22.59
N THR A 16 -8.82 65.91 21.81
CA THR A 16 -9.46 64.72 22.35
C THR A 16 -8.36 63.76 22.76
N SER A 17 -8.26 63.54 24.06
CA SER A 17 -7.41 62.55 24.71
C SER A 17 -7.53 61.17 24.03
N ALA A 18 -6.40 60.51 23.77
CA ALA A 18 -6.26 59.20 23.13
C ALA A 18 -6.73 58.02 24.03
N THR A 19 -7.93 58.08 24.60
CA THR A 19 -8.43 57.05 25.54
C THR A 19 -9.77 56.38 25.16
N ASP A 20 -10.34 56.68 23.99
CA ASP A 20 -11.69 56.20 23.60
C ASP A 20 -11.74 55.02 22.60
N HIS A 21 -10.63 54.30 22.35
CA HIS A 21 -10.61 53.24 21.32
C HIS A 21 -10.83 51.80 21.84
N CYS A 22 -10.78 51.58 23.15
CA CYS A 22 -10.99 50.25 23.75
C CYS A 22 -12.38 50.13 24.37
N ILE A 23 -13.17 49.16 23.92
CA ILE A 23 -14.48 48.83 24.50
C ILE A 23 -14.46 47.45 25.18
N PRO A 24 -15.28 47.20 26.21
CA PRO A 24 -15.33 45.89 26.86
C PRO A 24 -15.72 44.75 25.90
N LEU A 25 -15.02 43.62 25.97
CA LEU A 25 -15.38 42.40 25.26
C LEU A 25 -16.59 41.74 25.93
N ARG A 26 -17.78 41.83 25.31
CA ARG A 26 -19.05 41.31 25.87
C ARG A 26 -19.50 39.98 25.26
N ASN A 27 -18.70 39.37 24.40
CA ASN A 27 -19.06 38.12 23.75
C ASN A 27 -18.63 36.98 24.66
N ASP A 28 -19.59 36.26 25.24
CA ASP A 28 -19.32 35.27 26.28
C ASP A 28 -18.34 34.19 25.80
N LYS A 29 -18.52 33.65 24.59
CA LYS A 29 -17.63 32.63 24.00
C LYS A 29 -16.20 33.14 23.87
N CYS A 30 -16.01 34.34 23.33
CA CYS A 30 -14.68 34.92 23.17
C CYS A 30 -14.02 35.37 24.47
N SER A 31 -14.82 35.87 25.43
CA SER A 31 -14.31 36.27 26.75
C SER A 31 -13.79 35.08 27.55
N GLN A 32 -14.43 33.92 27.41
CA GLN A 32 -14.02 32.67 28.06
C GLN A 32 -12.82 32.03 27.36
N GLU A 33 -12.83 31.97 26.03
CA GLU A 33 -11.78 31.31 25.24
C GLU A 33 -10.44 32.05 25.32
N LEU A 34 -10.44 33.38 25.17
CA LEU A 34 -9.20 34.10 24.97
C LEU A 34 -8.43 34.36 26.26
N GLY A 35 -9.09 34.40 27.42
CA GLY A 35 -8.53 34.45 28.78
C GLY A 35 -7.47 35.53 29.10
N SER A 36 -7.04 36.29 28.10
CA SER A 36 -5.78 37.07 28.07
C SER A 36 -6.02 38.55 27.80
N TYR A 37 -7.26 38.94 27.48
CA TYR A 37 -7.68 40.34 27.38
C TYR A 37 -9.20 40.52 27.53
N ASN A 38 -9.58 41.67 28.09
CA ASN A 38 -10.97 42.01 28.40
C ASN A 38 -11.53 43.15 27.52
N PHE A 39 -10.72 43.70 26.63
CA PHE A 39 -11.06 44.87 25.82
C PHE A 39 -10.76 44.63 24.34
N THR A 40 -11.66 45.09 23.47
CA THR A 40 -11.54 45.03 22.01
C THR A 40 -11.60 46.42 21.40
N THR A 41 -11.19 46.55 20.14
CA THR A 41 -11.09 47.82 19.41
C THR A 41 -11.86 47.78 18.09
N PHE A 42 -12.37 48.94 17.67
CA PHE A 42 -13.07 49.12 16.40
C PHE A 42 -12.50 50.34 15.64
N PRO A 43 -12.41 50.31 14.29
CA PRO A 43 -12.84 49.22 13.41
C PRO A 43 -12.06 47.93 13.63
N ASN A 44 -12.71 46.76 13.54
CA ASN A 44 -12.02 45.48 13.77
C ASN A 44 -11.15 45.07 12.56
N ALA A 45 -10.47 43.92 12.65
CA ALA A 45 -9.57 43.45 11.59
C ALA A 45 -10.26 43.19 10.23
N LEU A 46 -11.60 43.14 10.20
CA LEU A 46 -12.41 42.92 9.00
C LEU A 46 -13.01 44.23 8.46
N GLY A 47 -12.73 45.37 9.10
CA GLY A 47 -13.27 46.68 8.74
C GLY A 47 -14.70 46.95 9.22
N LEU A 48 -15.25 46.12 10.12
CA LEU A 48 -16.53 46.41 10.77
C LEU A 48 -16.33 47.56 11.77
N LEU A 49 -17.26 48.50 11.79
CA LEU A 49 -17.11 49.76 12.53
C LEU A 49 -17.62 49.70 13.97
N ASP A 50 -18.41 48.68 14.32
CA ASP A 50 -19.05 48.58 15.63
C ASP A 50 -19.22 47.14 16.12
N TYR A 51 -19.37 47.00 17.43
CA TYR A 51 -19.52 45.73 18.13
C TYR A 51 -20.77 44.94 17.72
N THR A 52 -21.90 45.61 17.49
CA THR A 52 -23.18 44.96 17.19
C THR A 52 -23.09 44.24 15.84
N SER A 53 -22.52 44.92 14.84
CA SER A 53 -22.26 44.38 13.51
C SER A 53 -21.29 43.20 13.57
N ALA A 54 -20.20 43.30 14.33
CA ALA A 54 -19.26 42.19 14.52
C ALA A 54 -19.88 40.98 15.21
N ASN A 55 -20.69 41.20 16.24
CA ASN A 55 -21.35 40.11 16.96
C ASN A 55 -22.41 39.40 16.11
N LEU A 56 -23.14 40.13 15.27
CA LEU A 56 -24.11 39.54 14.34
C LEU A 56 -23.42 38.67 13.28
N GLU A 57 -22.30 39.13 12.72
CA GLU A 57 -21.51 38.34 11.77
C GLU A 57 -20.87 37.10 12.44
N PHE A 58 -20.33 37.25 13.66
CA PHE A 58 -19.76 36.15 14.44
C PHE A 58 -20.79 35.04 14.74
N GLN A 59 -22.04 35.41 15.02
CA GLN A 59 -23.12 34.43 15.31
C GLN A 59 -23.37 33.45 14.16
N LYS A 60 -23.03 33.80 12.91
CA LYS A 60 -23.18 32.89 11.76
C LYS A 60 -22.30 31.64 11.85
N PHE A 61 -21.25 31.66 12.69
CA PHE A 61 -20.33 30.54 12.88
C PHE A 61 -20.75 29.61 14.03
N GLN A 62 -21.90 29.84 14.66
CA GLN A 62 -22.29 29.12 15.88
C GLN A 62 -22.31 27.60 15.70
N THR A 63 -22.85 27.09 14.59
CA THR A 63 -22.88 25.65 14.27
C THR A 63 -21.48 25.05 14.13
N LEU A 64 -20.53 25.78 13.55
CA LEU A 64 -19.13 25.33 13.41
C LEU A 64 -18.39 25.36 14.76
N ILE A 65 -18.66 26.37 15.59
CA ILE A 65 -18.08 26.46 16.93
C ILE A 65 -18.58 25.29 17.80
N GLU A 66 -19.87 24.98 17.73
CA GLU A 66 -20.48 23.91 18.54
C GLU A 66 -20.09 22.51 18.10
N SER A 67 -19.74 22.31 16.81
CA SER A 67 -19.20 21.04 16.34
C SER A 67 -17.79 20.75 16.87
N SER A 68 -17.08 21.76 17.37
CA SER A 68 -15.69 21.65 17.84
C SER A 68 -14.75 21.04 16.79
N CYS A 69 -15.02 21.29 15.50
CA CYS A 69 -14.23 20.74 14.40
C CYS A 69 -12.75 21.13 14.44
N SER A 70 -12.43 22.31 14.98
CA SER A 70 -11.07 22.79 15.17
C SER A 70 -10.92 23.49 16.50
N LYS A 71 -9.82 23.21 17.21
CA LYS A 71 -9.43 23.97 18.42
C LYS A 71 -8.99 25.39 18.08
N SER A 72 -8.58 25.64 16.85
CA SER A 72 -8.14 26.95 16.36
C SER A 72 -9.31 27.87 15.99
N LEU A 73 -10.50 27.32 15.73
CA LEU A 73 -11.64 28.06 15.16
C LEU A 73 -12.10 29.21 16.04
N LEU A 74 -12.41 28.93 17.31
CA LEU A 74 -12.92 29.95 18.22
C LEU A 74 -11.86 31.04 18.51
N PRO A 75 -10.59 30.70 18.84
CA PRO A 75 -9.52 31.69 18.95
C PRO A 75 -9.36 32.57 17.70
N PHE A 76 -9.35 31.96 16.51
CA PHE A 76 -9.25 32.69 15.24
C PHE A 76 -10.43 33.67 15.06
N LEU A 77 -11.67 33.19 15.14
CA LEU A 77 -12.86 34.03 14.96
C LEU A 77 -12.89 35.17 15.98
N CYS A 78 -12.53 34.90 17.23
CA CYS A 78 -12.47 35.93 18.25
C CYS A 78 -11.40 36.98 17.96
N SER A 79 -10.21 36.58 17.49
CA SER A 79 -9.16 37.53 17.08
C SER A 79 -9.55 38.37 15.85
N ALA A 80 -10.34 37.82 14.93
CA ALA A 80 -10.80 38.52 13.72
C ALA A 80 -11.95 39.50 14.02
N TYR A 81 -12.98 39.04 14.73
CA TYR A 81 -14.18 39.83 15.01
C TYR A 81 -14.03 40.77 16.22
N PHE A 82 -13.23 40.36 17.20
CA PHE A 82 -13.04 41.08 18.47
C PHE A 82 -11.55 41.17 18.85
N PRO A 83 -10.70 41.79 18.01
CA PRO A 83 -9.25 41.86 18.23
C PRO A 83 -8.91 42.52 19.57
N LYS A 84 -7.80 42.10 20.18
CA LYS A 84 -7.28 42.70 21.43
C LYS A 84 -7.05 44.19 21.26
N CYS A 85 -7.58 44.98 22.19
CA CYS A 85 -7.24 46.38 22.28
C CYS A 85 -5.92 46.57 23.03
N ASP A 86 -4.96 47.22 22.40
CA ASP A 86 -3.75 47.73 23.05
C ASP A 86 -3.76 49.26 22.97
N PRO A 87 -3.91 49.98 24.09
CA PRO A 87 -3.91 51.44 24.12
C PRO A 87 -2.62 52.07 23.57
N GLN A 88 -1.53 51.32 23.47
CA GLN A 88 -0.23 51.79 22.97
C GLN A 88 -0.04 51.51 21.47
N MET A 89 -0.88 50.68 20.85
CA MET A 89 -0.82 50.40 19.42
C MET A 89 -1.78 51.32 18.64
N THR A 90 -1.27 51.91 17.56
CA THR A 90 -2.06 52.73 16.63
C THR A 90 -2.78 51.90 15.56
N SER A 91 -2.48 50.60 15.46
CA SER A 91 -3.03 49.68 14.45
C SER A 91 -3.63 48.44 15.09
N VAL A 92 -4.75 47.97 14.54
CA VAL A 92 -5.40 46.72 14.94
C VAL A 92 -4.50 45.54 14.61
N LEU A 93 -4.28 44.66 15.59
CA LEU A 93 -3.53 43.42 15.38
C LEU A 93 -4.35 42.45 14.52
N PRO A 94 -3.85 42.00 13.35
CA PRO A 94 -4.58 41.07 12.51
C PRO A 94 -4.63 39.66 13.13
N PRO A 95 -5.67 38.87 12.82
CA PRO A 95 -5.70 37.45 13.16
C PRO A 95 -4.56 36.72 12.45
N CYS A 96 -4.15 35.58 13.01
CA CYS A 96 -3.07 34.77 12.43
C CYS A 96 -3.54 34.00 11.20
N ALA A 97 -2.74 34.02 10.14
CA ALA A 97 -3.04 33.30 8.91
C ALA A 97 -3.03 31.79 9.15
N THR A 98 -2.02 31.28 9.88
CA THR A 98 -1.93 29.88 10.35
C THR A 98 -3.21 29.40 11.04
N GLU A 99 -3.70 30.12 12.04
CA GLU A 99 -4.91 29.75 12.79
C GLU A 99 -6.18 29.81 11.91
N CYS A 100 -6.29 30.82 11.03
CA CYS A 100 -7.38 30.91 10.04
C CYS A 100 -7.47 29.65 9.18
N VAL A 101 -6.31 29.24 8.68
CA VAL A 101 -6.18 28.09 7.78
C VAL A 101 -6.53 26.82 8.48
N LYS A 102 -5.94 26.59 9.65
CA LYS A 102 -6.16 25.38 10.43
C LYS A 102 -7.64 25.21 10.76
N SER A 103 -8.27 26.30 11.19
CA SER A 103 -9.70 26.37 11.43
C SER A 103 -10.53 26.03 10.18
N MET A 104 -10.17 26.60 9.04
CA MET A 104 -10.88 26.37 7.78
C MET A 104 -10.70 24.92 7.29
N ALA A 105 -9.50 24.36 7.41
CA ALA A 105 -9.14 23.03 6.95
C ALA A 105 -9.79 21.93 7.79
N GLU A 106 -9.62 21.98 9.12
CA GLU A 106 -10.19 20.98 10.03
C GLU A 106 -11.73 21.00 10.04
N CYS A 107 -12.34 22.13 9.67
CA CYS A 107 -13.79 22.27 9.58
C CYS A 107 -14.36 22.06 8.16
N SER A 108 -13.53 21.80 7.15
CA SER A 108 -13.98 21.80 5.74
C SER A 108 -15.07 20.77 5.46
N PHE A 109 -15.00 19.60 6.11
CA PHE A 109 -15.98 18.52 5.96
C PHE A 109 -17.41 18.94 6.32
N LEU A 110 -17.58 19.96 7.17
CA LEU A 110 -18.89 20.48 7.57
C LEU A 110 -19.48 21.45 6.55
N PHE A 111 -18.67 21.97 5.62
CA PHE A 111 -19.12 22.94 4.63
C PHE A 111 -20.12 22.34 3.67
N SER A 112 -19.85 21.11 3.21
CA SER A 112 -20.78 20.37 2.34
C SER A 112 -22.04 19.95 3.10
N PHE A 113 -21.90 19.48 4.35
CA PHE A 113 -23.01 18.97 5.14
C PHE A 113 -24.01 20.05 5.56
N TYR A 114 -23.51 21.24 5.93
CA TYR A 114 -24.35 22.36 6.39
C TYR A 114 -24.55 23.46 5.34
N GLY A 115 -24.04 23.29 4.11
CA GLY A 115 -24.08 24.32 3.07
C GLY A 115 -23.32 25.60 3.45
N PHE A 116 -22.34 25.50 4.35
CA PHE A 116 -21.58 26.64 4.83
C PHE A 116 -20.55 27.07 3.78
N GLN A 117 -20.40 28.38 3.60
CA GLN A 117 -19.35 28.96 2.75
C GLN A 117 -18.42 29.83 3.58
N TRP A 118 -17.11 29.58 3.51
CA TRP A 118 -16.13 30.44 4.15
C TRP A 118 -16.19 31.85 3.55
N PRO A 119 -16.48 32.89 4.34
CA PRO A 119 -16.78 34.20 3.79
C PRO A 119 -15.51 34.89 3.29
N ALA A 120 -15.64 35.64 2.19
CA ALA A 120 -14.52 36.35 1.57
C ALA A 120 -13.87 37.39 2.51
N SER A 121 -14.61 37.92 3.49
CA SER A 121 -14.06 38.80 4.54
C SER A 121 -13.00 38.09 5.40
N LEU A 122 -13.12 36.79 5.62
CA LEU A 122 -12.18 35.94 6.37
C LEU A 122 -11.23 35.14 5.47
N SER A 123 -11.04 35.55 4.20
CA SER A 123 -10.06 34.90 3.33
C SER A 123 -8.67 34.94 4.00
N CYS A 124 -8.10 33.76 4.29
CA CYS A 124 -6.86 33.67 5.07
C CYS A 124 -5.67 34.33 4.37
N ASP A 125 -5.72 34.51 3.05
CA ASP A 125 -4.71 35.23 2.27
C ASP A 125 -4.55 36.71 2.62
N LYS A 126 -5.56 37.28 3.30
CA LYS A 126 -5.58 38.67 3.79
C LYS A 126 -4.81 38.87 5.09
N PHE A 127 -4.42 37.78 5.75
CA PHE A 127 -3.74 37.78 7.02
C PHE A 127 -2.26 37.39 6.84
N ASP A 128 -1.43 37.74 7.81
CA ASP A 128 0.00 37.40 7.81
C ASP A 128 0.42 36.98 9.21
N ASP A 129 1.36 36.05 9.30
CA ASP A 129 1.85 35.51 10.57
C ASP A 129 3.00 36.38 11.07
N GLY A 130 2.63 37.39 11.87
CA GLY A 130 3.57 38.23 12.61
C GLY A 130 4.19 37.49 13.80
N ARG A 131 5.13 38.16 14.48
CA ARG A 131 5.80 37.62 15.70
C ARG A 131 4.86 37.29 16.86
N HIS A 132 3.60 37.75 16.81
CA HIS A 132 2.57 37.49 17.82
C HIS A 132 1.81 36.18 17.59
N CYS A 133 1.99 35.52 16.44
CA CYS A 133 1.25 34.33 16.08
C CYS A 133 1.88 33.06 16.64
N PRO A 134 1.07 32.08 17.09
CA PRO A 134 1.55 30.75 17.38
C PRO A 134 2.18 30.16 16.10
N GLN A 135 3.36 29.57 16.23
CA GLN A 135 3.86 28.71 15.15
C GLN A 135 3.10 27.39 15.27
N SER A 136 2.19 27.14 14.33
CA SER A 136 1.28 25.98 14.34
C SER A 136 1.30 25.27 12.98
N ASP A 137 1.50 23.96 13.04
CA ASP A 137 1.46 23.02 11.93
C ASP A 137 0.11 23.08 11.20
N ALA A 138 0.13 23.35 9.89
CA ALA A 138 -1.06 23.23 9.06
C ALA A 138 -1.53 21.76 9.05
N ALA A 139 -2.82 21.51 9.32
CA ALA A 139 -3.30 20.15 9.61
C ALA A 139 -3.48 19.23 8.39
N SER A 140 -3.66 19.77 7.17
CA SER A 140 -3.64 19.02 5.90
C SER A 140 -3.81 19.94 4.68
N CYS A 141 -3.54 19.44 3.47
CA CYS A 141 -3.81 20.13 2.20
C CYS A 141 -4.74 19.30 1.28
N SER A 142 -6.07 19.47 1.45
CA SER A 142 -7.11 18.86 0.60
C SER A 142 -7.57 19.78 -0.54
N ASN A 143 -8.25 19.27 -1.58
CA ASN A 143 -8.81 20.14 -2.62
C ASN A 143 -9.90 21.09 -2.10
N GLU A 144 -10.61 20.70 -1.03
CA GLU A 144 -11.57 21.58 -0.37
C GLU A 144 -10.89 22.83 0.20
N VAL A 145 -9.70 22.66 0.81
CA VAL A 145 -8.87 23.76 1.32
C VAL A 145 -8.36 24.63 0.17
N LYS A 146 -7.83 24.00 -0.90
CA LYS A 146 -7.31 24.70 -2.09
C LYS A 146 -8.34 25.60 -2.78
N LYS A 147 -9.63 25.29 -2.67
CA LYS A 147 -10.71 26.10 -3.26
C LYS A 147 -10.76 27.52 -2.69
N TYR A 148 -10.33 27.71 -1.44
CA TYR A 148 -10.47 28.97 -0.72
C TYR A 148 -9.14 29.74 -0.60
N THR A 149 -7.99 29.04 -0.58
CA THR A 149 -6.65 29.65 -0.57
C THR A 149 -5.53 28.63 -0.88
N GLU A 150 -4.51 29.03 -1.65
CA GLU A 150 -3.35 28.18 -1.98
C GLU A 150 -2.17 28.32 -1.01
N LYS A 151 -1.93 29.51 -0.42
CA LYS A 151 -0.78 29.78 0.46
C LYS A 151 -0.60 28.76 1.60
N PRO A 152 -1.65 28.30 2.28
CA PRO A 152 -1.48 27.42 3.42
C PRO A 152 -1.20 25.98 3.02
N CYS A 153 -1.75 25.57 1.87
CA CYS A 153 -1.36 24.34 1.21
C CYS A 153 0.12 24.37 0.84
N LEU A 154 0.63 25.49 0.32
CA LEU A 154 2.06 25.65 0.04
C LEU A 154 2.91 25.58 1.30
N HIS A 155 2.48 26.17 2.41
CA HIS A 155 3.18 26.05 3.69
C HIS A 155 3.20 24.60 4.18
N TYR A 156 2.05 23.92 4.20
CA TYR A 156 1.94 22.51 4.58
C TYR A 156 2.84 21.61 3.73
N ILE A 157 2.80 21.77 2.41
CA ILE A 157 3.63 21.01 1.46
C ILE A 157 5.11 21.16 1.79
N LYS A 158 5.56 22.38 2.16
CA LYS A 158 6.95 22.64 2.54
C LYS A 158 7.35 21.88 3.79
N GLU A 159 6.57 22.01 4.86
CA GLU A 159 6.82 21.34 6.13
C GLU A 159 6.79 19.81 5.98
N ALA A 160 5.76 19.28 5.31
CA ALA A 160 5.63 17.83 5.11
C ALA A 160 6.74 17.26 4.20
N ALA A 161 7.27 18.04 3.25
CA ALA A 161 8.42 17.61 2.44
C ALA A 161 9.75 17.66 3.22
N LEU A 162 9.83 18.44 4.29
CA LEU A 162 10.99 18.57 5.19
C LEU A 162 10.94 17.57 6.37
N ASP A 163 9.80 16.93 6.61
CA ASP A 163 9.67 15.94 7.69
C ASP A 163 10.63 14.76 7.49
N THR A 164 11.56 14.64 8.45
CA THR A 164 12.61 13.60 8.44
C THR A 164 12.17 12.31 9.12
N THR A 165 10.95 12.24 9.64
CA THR A 165 10.40 11.10 10.38
C THR A 165 9.34 10.33 9.58
N ALA A 166 8.79 10.96 8.54
CA ALA A 166 7.66 10.45 7.78
C ALA A 166 7.94 9.17 6.97
N TYR A 167 9.20 8.88 6.64
CA TYR A 167 9.55 7.83 5.68
C TYR A 167 10.54 6.81 6.23
N TRP A 168 10.54 5.61 5.64
CA TRP A 168 11.45 4.53 6.01
C TRP A 168 12.92 4.92 5.84
N PHE A 169 13.24 5.82 4.91
CA PHE A 169 14.59 6.37 4.71
C PHE A 169 14.91 7.56 5.61
N GLY A 170 14.05 7.91 6.58
CA GLY A 170 14.23 9.03 7.48
C GLY A 170 15.16 8.76 8.67
N THR A 171 15.02 9.57 9.71
CA THR A 171 15.81 9.49 10.96
C THR A 171 15.70 8.15 11.69
N ASN A 172 14.62 7.40 11.46
CA ASN A 172 14.43 6.05 12.01
C ASN A 172 15.09 4.94 11.15
N TYR A 173 15.76 5.28 10.06
CA TYR A 173 16.35 4.31 9.12
C TYR A 173 17.31 3.33 9.82
N SER A 174 18.22 3.81 10.68
CA SER A 174 19.13 2.96 11.47
C SER A 174 18.42 1.91 12.32
N LEU A 175 17.21 2.20 12.82
CA LEU A 175 16.41 1.26 13.61
C LEU A 175 15.73 0.22 12.73
N LEU A 176 15.25 0.63 11.55
CA LEU A 176 14.59 -0.25 10.58
C LEU A 176 15.60 -1.14 9.82
N CYS A 177 16.83 -0.67 9.67
CA CYS A 177 17.85 -1.28 8.83
C CYS A 177 19.18 -1.48 9.57
N PRO A 178 19.27 -2.48 10.47
CA PRO A 178 20.51 -2.81 11.16
C PRO A 178 21.64 -3.19 10.21
N LYS A 179 22.90 -3.01 10.65
CA LYS A 179 24.10 -3.38 9.88
C LYS A 179 24.03 -4.82 9.37
N GLY A 180 24.21 -5.00 8.06
CA GLY A 180 24.06 -6.29 7.37
C GLY A 180 22.78 -6.44 6.55
N SER A 181 21.83 -5.51 6.68
CA SER A 181 20.54 -5.51 5.96
C SER A 181 20.61 -4.91 4.54
N ALA A 182 21.80 -4.61 4.03
CA ALA A 182 22.02 -3.87 2.77
C ALA A 182 21.47 -4.57 1.51
N THR A 183 21.07 -5.84 1.61
CA THR A 183 20.46 -6.61 0.53
C THR A 183 18.93 -6.57 0.56
N SER A 184 18.31 -5.96 1.58
CA SER A 184 16.86 -5.81 1.68
C SER A 184 16.38 -4.61 0.87
N PHE A 185 15.29 -4.77 0.12
CA PHE A 185 14.66 -3.66 -0.60
C PHE A 185 14.24 -2.51 0.32
N ASN A 186 13.99 -2.81 1.61
CA ASN A 186 13.63 -1.84 2.63
C ASN A 186 14.83 -1.01 3.13
N CYS A 187 16.05 -1.37 2.74
CA CYS A 187 17.28 -0.82 3.31
C CYS A 187 18.21 -0.26 2.22
N THR A 188 17.70 0.71 1.46
CA THR A 188 18.41 1.32 0.32
C THR A 188 18.72 2.82 0.48
N ASN A 189 18.68 3.37 1.71
CA ASN A 189 19.14 4.74 1.93
C ASN A 189 20.68 4.81 2.01
N THR A 190 21.32 5.23 0.92
CA THR A 190 22.78 5.35 0.81
C THR A 190 23.36 6.65 1.39
N ARG A 191 22.50 7.60 1.79
CA ARG A 191 22.85 8.95 2.27
C ARG A 191 22.21 9.26 3.63
N GLU A 192 22.16 8.26 4.51
CA GLU A 192 21.63 8.40 5.88
C GLU A 192 22.21 9.62 6.60
N GLY A 193 21.35 10.38 7.29
CA GLY A 193 21.71 11.61 8.00
C GLY A 193 21.71 12.86 7.11
N THR A 194 21.61 12.68 5.79
CA THR A 194 21.58 13.80 4.81
C THR A 194 20.43 13.70 3.81
N ALA A 195 19.81 12.52 3.64
CA ALA A 195 18.74 12.24 2.69
C ALA A 195 17.49 11.68 3.38
N ASP A 196 17.14 12.27 4.53
CA ASP A 196 16.14 11.75 5.47
C ASP A 196 14.73 12.32 5.26
N SER A 197 14.55 13.29 4.36
CA SER A 197 13.25 13.87 3.97
C SER A 197 13.09 13.84 2.45
N LEU A 198 11.88 14.09 1.93
CA LEU A 198 11.68 14.24 0.49
C LEU A 198 12.56 15.37 -0.08
N ALA A 199 12.58 16.51 0.60
CA ALA A 199 13.32 17.69 0.19
C ALA A 199 14.83 17.43 0.14
N SER A 200 15.41 16.86 1.19
CA SER A 200 16.86 16.62 1.26
C SER A 200 17.30 15.48 0.32
N ARG A 201 16.47 14.45 0.15
CA ARG A 201 16.74 13.30 -0.73
C ARG A 201 16.75 13.68 -2.21
N MET A 202 15.85 14.58 -2.62
CA MET A 202 15.78 15.11 -3.99
C MET A 202 16.54 16.44 -4.18
N GLN A 203 17.14 16.99 -3.11
CA GLN A 203 17.85 18.28 -3.11
C GLN A 203 16.99 19.44 -3.63
N LEU A 204 15.74 19.53 -3.17
CA LEU A 204 14.78 20.53 -3.63
C LEU A 204 14.98 21.88 -2.94
N ASP A 205 14.90 22.95 -3.72
CA ASP A 205 14.70 24.31 -3.20
C ASP A 205 13.20 24.60 -3.11
N LEU A 206 12.64 24.39 -1.92
CA LEU A 206 11.21 24.58 -1.65
C LEU A 206 10.79 26.06 -1.56
N THR A 207 11.74 27.00 -1.55
CA THR A 207 11.42 28.44 -1.52
C THR A 207 10.73 28.91 -2.80
N GLN A 208 10.95 28.18 -3.90
CA GLN A 208 10.40 28.48 -5.22
C GLN A 208 8.96 27.99 -5.43
N LEU A 209 8.40 27.22 -4.50
CA LEU A 209 7.02 26.75 -4.59
C LEU A 209 6.03 27.92 -4.54
N ASP A 210 5.26 28.09 -5.62
CA ASP A 210 4.29 29.17 -5.83
C ASP A 210 2.87 28.68 -6.17
N ARG A 211 2.69 27.37 -6.46
CA ARG A 211 1.39 26.79 -6.86
C ARG A 211 1.19 25.37 -6.37
N THR A 212 -0.06 24.98 -6.18
CA THR A 212 -0.43 23.62 -5.79
C THR A 212 -0.61 22.71 -7.01
N VAL A 213 -0.39 21.40 -6.84
CA VAL A 213 -0.59 20.39 -7.90
C VAL A 213 -1.73 19.46 -7.50
N ASN A 214 -2.76 19.36 -8.36
CA ASN A 214 -3.92 18.51 -8.15
C ASN A 214 -3.77 17.23 -8.97
N ILE A 215 -3.90 16.09 -8.30
CA ILE A 215 -3.72 14.77 -8.89
C ILE A 215 -4.90 13.92 -8.46
N THR A 216 -5.53 13.26 -9.44
CA THR A 216 -6.63 12.34 -9.18
C THR A 216 -6.43 11.06 -9.96
N TYR A 217 -6.48 9.92 -9.27
CA TYR A 217 -6.48 8.60 -9.87
C TYR A 217 -7.90 8.05 -9.95
N THR A 218 -8.17 7.35 -11.05
CA THR A 218 -9.40 6.60 -11.24
C THR A 218 -9.08 5.29 -11.90
N HIS A 219 -9.57 4.19 -11.34
CA HIS A 219 -9.55 2.89 -11.99
C HIS A 219 -10.92 2.21 -11.86
N GLY A 220 -11.24 1.33 -12.80
CA GLY A 220 -12.44 0.50 -12.74
C GLY A 220 -12.18 -0.82 -12.02
N GLU A 221 -13.20 -1.67 -12.01
CA GLU A 221 -13.04 -3.08 -11.67
C GLU A 221 -12.13 -3.78 -12.69
N GLY A 222 -11.45 -4.82 -12.23
CA GLY A 222 -10.52 -5.54 -13.08
C GLY A 222 -10.06 -6.85 -12.49
N SER A 223 -9.32 -7.61 -13.30
CA SER A 223 -8.60 -8.77 -12.82
C SER A 223 -7.27 -8.90 -13.52
N TYR A 224 -6.26 -9.38 -12.81
CA TYR A 224 -4.92 -9.62 -13.34
C TYR A 224 -4.35 -10.89 -12.71
N LEU A 225 -3.36 -11.48 -13.37
CA LEU A 225 -2.61 -12.60 -12.80
C LEU A 225 -1.47 -12.06 -11.94
N SER A 226 -1.22 -12.68 -10.81
CA SER A 226 -0.05 -12.43 -9.96
C SER A 226 0.41 -13.74 -9.34
N CYS A 227 1.70 -14.05 -9.51
CA CYS A 227 2.31 -15.27 -8.95
C CYS A 227 1.61 -16.58 -9.33
N GLY A 228 0.96 -16.60 -10.51
CA GLY A 228 0.20 -17.76 -11.01
C GLY A 228 -1.29 -17.72 -10.70
N SER A 229 -1.73 -16.83 -9.80
CA SER A 229 -3.10 -16.78 -9.29
C SER A 229 -3.86 -15.58 -9.84
N LYS A 230 -5.17 -15.72 -10.03
CA LYS A 230 -6.03 -14.61 -10.48
C LYS A 230 -6.41 -13.71 -9.32
N VAL A 231 -5.99 -12.46 -9.38
CA VAL A 231 -6.41 -11.39 -8.46
C VAL A 231 -7.57 -10.63 -9.09
N THR A 232 -8.64 -10.41 -8.33
CA THR A 232 -9.80 -9.63 -8.77
C THR A 232 -9.94 -8.40 -7.90
N VAL A 233 -10.14 -7.25 -8.53
CA VAL A 233 -10.34 -5.95 -7.88
C VAL A 233 -11.79 -5.54 -8.12
N TRP A 234 -12.52 -5.41 -7.02
CA TRP A 234 -13.94 -5.08 -6.98
C TRP A 234 -14.13 -3.61 -6.63
N ASN A 235 -15.09 -2.97 -7.28
CA ASN A 235 -15.36 -1.55 -7.20
C ASN A 235 -14.16 -0.67 -7.63
N GLY A 236 -14.39 0.19 -8.62
CA GLY A 236 -13.39 1.19 -8.99
C GLY A 236 -13.12 2.17 -7.84
N ASN A 237 -11.88 2.65 -7.73
CA ASN A 237 -11.51 3.66 -6.73
C ASN A 237 -11.35 5.03 -7.38
N TYR A 238 -11.72 6.07 -6.65
CA TYR A 238 -11.42 7.47 -6.95
C TYR A 238 -10.51 7.99 -5.84
N ILE A 239 -9.27 8.32 -6.19
CA ILE A 239 -8.30 8.81 -5.22
C ILE A 239 -7.98 10.26 -5.55
N GLU A 240 -8.19 11.12 -4.55
CA GLU A 240 -7.67 12.48 -4.54
C GLU A 240 -6.35 12.49 -3.77
N VAL A 241 -5.27 12.92 -4.42
CA VAL A 241 -3.95 12.90 -3.80
C VAL A 241 -3.73 14.16 -2.97
N ASN A 242 -3.56 13.96 -1.68
CA ASN A 242 -3.11 14.97 -0.75
C ASN A 242 -1.67 14.66 -0.29
N PRO A 243 -0.81 15.67 -0.13
CA PRO A 243 0.56 15.47 0.28
C PRO A 243 0.64 14.79 1.66
N GLY A 244 1.31 13.65 1.72
CA GLY A 244 1.55 12.92 2.97
C GLY A 244 0.38 12.06 3.47
N ASP A 245 -0.77 12.06 2.78
CA ASP A 245 -1.94 11.31 3.24
C ASP A 245 -1.92 9.85 2.77
N GLY A 246 -2.19 8.95 3.71
CA GLY A 246 -2.55 7.56 3.45
C GLY A 246 -1.45 6.70 2.80
N GLU A 247 -1.82 5.45 2.52
CA GLU A 247 -1.03 4.48 1.77
C GLU A 247 -1.93 3.82 0.74
N TYR A 248 -1.47 3.77 -0.51
CA TYR A 248 -2.27 3.27 -1.63
C TYR A 248 -1.61 2.07 -2.28
N LYS A 249 -2.40 1.10 -2.74
CA LYS A 249 -1.86 -0.07 -3.42
C LYS A 249 -1.35 0.33 -4.81
N ALA A 250 -0.26 -0.29 -5.24
CA ALA A 250 0.30 -0.04 -6.58
C ALA A 250 -0.74 -0.24 -7.70
N TYR A 251 -1.65 -1.22 -7.59
CA TYR A 251 -2.75 -1.36 -8.53
C TYR A 251 -3.70 -0.16 -8.54
N ASP A 252 -3.97 0.51 -7.42
CA ASP A 252 -4.94 1.62 -7.42
C ASP A 252 -4.42 2.85 -8.19
N VAL A 253 -3.08 2.92 -8.37
CA VAL A 253 -2.37 4.05 -9.00
C VAL A 253 -1.60 3.66 -10.27
N HIS A 254 -1.88 2.47 -10.82
CA HIS A 254 -1.14 1.95 -11.98
C HIS A 254 -1.41 2.73 -13.27
N LEU A 255 -2.57 3.36 -13.40
CA LEU A 255 -2.95 4.18 -14.55
C LEU A 255 -2.42 5.60 -14.41
N PHE A 256 -2.14 6.26 -15.54
CA PHE A 256 -1.74 7.66 -15.52
C PHE A 256 -2.84 8.53 -14.91
N PRO A 257 -2.56 9.33 -13.87
CA PRO A 257 -3.56 10.15 -13.21
C PRO A 257 -3.91 11.39 -14.03
N ARG A 258 -5.05 11.99 -13.74
CA ARG A 258 -5.34 13.36 -14.18
C ARG A 258 -4.57 14.32 -13.29
N ILE A 259 -3.71 15.13 -13.89
CA ILE A 259 -2.84 16.09 -13.19
C ILE A 259 -3.10 17.51 -13.74
N GLN A 260 -3.25 18.47 -12.85
CA GLN A 260 -3.45 19.87 -13.19
C GLN A 260 -2.90 20.82 -12.13
N TRP A 261 -2.56 22.05 -12.52
CA TRP A 261 -2.21 23.15 -11.62
C TRP A 261 -2.59 24.50 -12.24
N HIS A 262 -2.53 25.57 -11.45
CA HIS A 262 -2.75 26.91 -11.96
C HIS A 262 -1.47 27.47 -12.61
N ALA A 263 -1.53 27.86 -13.88
CA ALA A 263 -0.41 28.48 -14.59
C ALA A 263 -0.92 29.57 -15.55
N ALA A 264 -0.09 30.59 -15.79
CA ALA A 264 -0.45 31.61 -16.78
C ALA A 264 -0.42 31.01 -18.20
N LYS A 265 -1.29 31.47 -19.09
CA LYS A 265 -1.42 30.89 -20.45
C LYS A 265 -0.14 30.98 -21.30
N SER A 266 0.73 31.94 -21.00
CA SER A 266 2.02 32.12 -21.68
C SER A 266 3.17 31.34 -21.03
N GLU A 267 2.95 30.76 -19.84
CA GLU A 267 3.95 29.93 -19.17
C GLU A 267 3.98 28.53 -19.81
N LEU A 268 5.19 27.98 -19.94
CA LEU A 268 5.42 26.59 -20.29
C LEU A 268 6.09 25.91 -19.11
N ASP A 269 5.52 24.77 -18.71
CA ASP A 269 5.98 24.01 -17.56
C ASP A 269 6.47 22.62 -18.01
N THR A 270 7.35 22.04 -17.19
CA THR A 270 7.75 20.64 -17.25
C THR A 270 7.23 19.92 -16.01
N LEU A 271 6.59 18.76 -16.20
CA LEU A 271 6.25 17.84 -15.12
C LEU A 271 7.26 16.69 -15.12
N ILE A 272 7.85 16.42 -13.95
CA ILE A 272 8.66 15.24 -13.68
C ILE A 272 7.96 14.41 -12.61
N ILE A 273 7.76 13.13 -12.89
CA ILE A 273 7.23 12.16 -11.92
C ILE A 273 8.44 11.36 -11.42
N TYR A 274 8.63 11.30 -10.12
CA TYR A 274 9.85 10.78 -9.49
C TYR A 274 9.53 9.84 -8.35
N ASP A 275 10.10 8.64 -8.37
CA ASP A 275 10.12 7.73 -7.22
C ASP A 275 11.22 8.20 -6.26
N ALA A 276 10.82 8.88 -5.19
CA ALA A 276 11.76 9.45 -4.24
C ALA A 276 12.41 8.38 -3.36
N GLY A 277 11.76 7.24 -3.10
CA GLY A 277 12.37 6.19 -2.30
C GLY A 277 13.43 5.40 -3.05
N ASN A 278 13.20 5.10 -4.33
CA ASN A 278 14.13 4.35 -5.19
C ASN A 278 15.02 5.22 -6.10
N LEU A 279 14.87 6.55 -6.03
CA LEU A 279 15.64 7.52 -6.81
C LEU A 279 15.53 7.28 -8.33
N TYR A 280 14.30 7.20 -8.83
CA TYR A 280 14.03 6.83 -10.22
C TYR A 280 13.04 7.78 -10.91
N VAL A 281 13.34 8.23 -12.13
CA VAL A 281 12.43 9.06 -12.92
C VAL A 281 11.35 8.19 -13.57
N HIS A 282 10.10 8.40 -13.18
CA HIS A 282 8.92 7.67 -13.68
C HIS A 282 8.25 8.31 -14.89
N GLY A 283 8.47 9.60 -15.15
CA GLY A 283 7.89 10.27 -16.31
C GLY A 283 8.40 11.69 -16.49
N ILE A 284 8.46 12.14 -17.74
CA ILE A 284 8.92 13.48 -18.13
C ILE A 284 8.00 14.02 -19.21
N TYR A 285 7.36 15.15 -18.92
CA TYR A 285 6.41 15.84 -19.81
C TYR A 285 6.83 17.30 -19.92
N VAL A 286 7.03 17.80 -21.13
CA VAL A 286 7.53 19.16 -21.40
C VAL A 286 6.51 19.97 -22.20
N ASN A 287 6.74 21.27 -22.31
CA ASN A 287 5.90 22.21 -23.07
C ASN A 287 4.43 22.20 -22.64
N ILE A 288 4.18 22.01 -21.34
CA ILE A 288 2.83 21.98 -20.79
C ILE A 288 2.34 23.42 -20.71
N ALA A 289 1.28 23.72 -21.48
CA ALA A 289 0.65 25.03 -21.49
C ALA A 289 -0.58 25.05 -20.57
N GLY A 290 -0.70 26.13 -19.78
CA GLY A 290 -1.87 26.40 -18.93
C GLY A 290 -2.10 25.40 -17.80
N GLY A 291 -1.05 24.65 -17.40
CA GLY A 291 -1.10 23.72 -16.27
C GLY A 291 -1.97 22.48 -16.47
N ILE A 292 -2.20 22.08 -17.73
CA ILE A 292 -2.95 20.87 -18.08
C ILE A 292 -2.02 19.89 -18.80
N VAL A 293 -1.64 18.79 -18.15
CA VAL A 293 -0.56 17.90 -18.67
C VAL A 293 -0.85 17.35 -20.07
N SER A 294 -2.12 17.17 -20.43
CA SER A 294 -2.50 16.69 -21.77
C SER A 294 -2.19 17.67 -22.91
N SER A 295 -1.84 18.93 -22.62
CA SER A 295 -1.37 19.90 -23.62
C SER A 295 0.11 19.75 -23.96
N GLY A 296 0.87 19.04 -23.11
CA GLY A 296 2.32 18.89 -23.25
C GLY A 296 2.76 17.75 -24.16
N GLN A 297 4.08 17.64 -24.30
CA GLN A 297 4.76 16.59 -25.07
C GLN A 297 5.38 15.56 -24.12
N ILE A 298 5.22 14.28 -24.46
CA ILE A 298 5.77 13.16 -23.68
C ILE A 298 7.22 12.93 -24.11
N VAL A 299 8.16 13.07 -23.16
CA VAL A 299 9.58 12.71 -23.35
C VAL A 299 9.80 11.30 -22.85
N LYS A 300 9.40 11.03 -21.59
CA LYS A 300 9.39 9.72 -20.96
C LYS A 300 7.96 9.42 -20.48
N PRO A 301 7.29 8.39 -21.00
CA PRO A 301 5.93 8.06 -20.57
C PRO A 301 5.90 7.65 -19.10
N TYR A 302 4.75 7.84 -18.45
CA TYR A 302 4.52 7.40 -17.09
C TYR A 302 4.75 5.90 -16.94
N LEU A 303 5.66 5.55 -16.02
CA LEU A 303 5.89 4.21 -15.55
C LEU A 303 5.05 3.99 -14.28
N SER A 304 4.24 2.94 -14.27
CA SER A 304 3.41 2.60 -13.11
C SER A 304 4.29 2.38 -11.85
N PRO A 305 3.86 2.88 -10.68
CA PRO A 305 4.50 2.60 -9.39
C PRO A 305 4.53 1.10 -9.12
N ILE A 306 5.73 0.54 -8.89
CA ILE A 306 5.92 -0.88 -8.57
C ILE A 306 6.95 -1.06 -7.43
N PRO A 307 6.73 -0.42 -6.27
CA PRO A 307 7.71 -0.43 -5.19
C PRO A 307 7.97 -1.86 -4.70
N PRO A 308 9.24 -2.27 -4.51
CA PRO A 308 9.56 -3.57 -3.92
C PRO A 308 9.50 -3.57 -2.38
N GLN A 309 9.48 -2.40 -1.75
CA GLN A 309 9.45 -2.21 -0.29
C GLN A 309 8.13 -2.66 0.34
N THR A 310 8.19 -3.08 1.60
CA THR A 310 7.00 -3.31 2.43
C THR A 310 6.46 -2.02 3.05
N HIS A 311 7.33 -1.03 3.23
CA HIS A 311 6.94 0.30 3.69
C HIS A 311 6.46 1.15 2.51
N ALA A 312 5.58 2.11 2.80
CA ALA A 312 5.08 3.00 1.77
C ALA A 312 6.20 3.80 1.12
N ASN A 313 6.15 3.88 -0.21
CA ASN A 313 7.16 4.49 -1.04
C ASN A 313 6.60 5.76 -1.69
N PRO A 314 7.21 6.94 -1.49
CA PRO A 314 6.68 8.20 -2.00
C PRO A 314 6.99 8.41 -3.49
N PHE A 315 5.94 8.62 -4.28
CA PHE A 315 6.01 9.03 -5.68
C PHE A 315 5.63 10.51 -5.81
N VAL A 316 6.58 11.33 -6.23
CA VAL A 316 6.51 12.79 -6.21
C VAL A 316 6.29 13.34 -7.61
N PHE A 317 5.40 14.31 -7.72
CA PHE A 317 5.09 15.04 -8.94
C PHE A 317 5.65 16.45 -8.80
N LEU A 318 6.65 16.77 -9.60
CA LEU A 318 7.37 18.04 -9.54
C LEU A 318 7.09 18.86 -10.80
N VAL A 319 6.64 20.09 -10.61
CA VAL A 319 6.40 21.05 -11.69
C VAL A 319 7.53 22.07 -11.69
N PHE A 320 8.17 22.25 -12.84
CA PHE A 320 9.22 23.22 -13.06
C PHE A 320 8.86 24.19 -14.18
N LYS A 321 9.27 25.46 -14.05
CA LYS A 321 9.12 26.44 -15.13
C LYS A 321 10.18 26.22 -16.20
N GLN A 322 9.76 26.28 -17.45
CA GLN A 322 10.68 26.34 -18.58
C GLN A 322 11.02 27.79 -18.91
N PRO A 323 12.29 28.09 -19.25
CA PRO A 323 12.66 29.42 -19.74
C PRO A 323 12.08 29.72 -21.13
N SER A 324 11.84 28.69 -21.93
CA SER A 324 11.31 28.76 -23.29
C SER A 324 10.68 27.42 -23.70
N SER A 325 10.13 27.35 -24.92
CA SER A 325 9.71 26.08 -25.49
C SER A 325 10.92 25.15 -25.67
N VAL A 326 10.80 23.94 -25.18
CA VAL A 326 11.81 22.89 -25.24
C VAL A 326 11.67 22.15 -26.57
N SER A 327 12.74 22.14 -27.37
CA SER A 327 12.85 21.30 -28.56
C SER A 327 14.04 20.37 -28.37
N LEU A 328 13.80 19.06 -28.37
CA LEU A 328 14.82 18.06 -28.05
C LEU A 328 15.37 17.42 -29.32
N SER A 329 16.70 17.30 -29.39
CA SER A 329 17.33 16.39 -30.35
C SER A 329 17.06 14.93 -29.96
N ASP A 330 17.16 14.01 -30.93
CA ASP A 330 16.97 12.58 -30.67
C ASP A 330 17.92 12.05 -29.59
N ALA A 331 19.17 12.53 -29.56
CA ALA A 331 20.17 12.13 -28.57
C ALA A 331 19.76 12.53 -27.15
N ILE A 332 19.35 13.78 -26.93
CA ILE A 332 18.91 14.26 -25.60
C ILE A 332 17.62 13.55 -25.20
N LYS A 333 16.69 13.34 -26.14
CA LYS A 333 15.46 12.60 -25.87
C LYS A 333 15.75 11.17 -25.40
N GLN A 334 16.69 10.49 -26.04
CA GLN A 334 17.11 9.15 -25.65
C GLN A 334 17.79 9.13 -24.26
N GLU A 335 18.65 10.10 -23.97
CA GLU A 335 19.28 10.26 -22.66
C GLU A 335 18.23 10.46 -21.55
N LEU A 336 17.28 11.37 -21.76
CA LEU A 336 16.20 11.65 -20.80
C LEU A 336 15.24 10.47 -20.61
N GLN A 337 15.06 9.63 -21.63
CA GLN A 337 14.26 8.40 -21.50
C GLN A 337 14.93 7.35 -20.63
N GLN A 338 16.26 7.30 -20.61
CA GLN A 338 17.04 6.28 -19.91
C GLN A 338 17.49 6.72 -18.52
N THR A 339 17.65 8.02 -18.29
CA THR A 339 18.12 8.52 -16.99
C THR A 339 17.15 8.19 -15.84
N THR A 340 17.75 7.95 -14.67
CA THR A 340 17.07 7.82 -13.38
C THR A 340 17.34 9.04 -12.49
N ASP A 341 18.26 9.90 -12.89
CA ASP A 341 18.75 11.02 -12.08
C ASP A 341 17.94 12.30 -12.37
N LEU A 342 17.32 12.83 -11.32
CA LEU A 342 16.50 14.05 -11.39
C LEU A 342 17.34 15.27 -11.79
N GLU A 343 18.56 15.38 -11.26
CA GLU A 343 19.44 16.54 -11.50
C GLU A 343 19.86 16.61 -12.97
N THR A 344 20.14 15.48 -13.60
CA THR A 344 20.41 15.36 -15.04
C THR A 344 19.24 15.91 -15.87
N VAL A 345 17.99 15.58 -15.53
CA VAL A 345 16.81 16.08 -16.23
C VAL A 345 16.69 17.61 -16.08
N VAL A 346 16.82 18.11 -14.84
CA VAL A 346 16.71 19.55 -14.53
C VAL A 346 17.78 20.36 -15.29
N LYS A 347 19.02 19.87 -15.32
CA LYS A 347 20.13 20.52 -16.03
C LYS A 347 19.97 20.48 -17.54
N ALA A 348 19.65 19.32 -18.11
CA ALA A 348 19.50 19.15 -19.55
C ALA A 348 18.40 20.05 -20.13
N LEU A 349 17.33 20.27 -19.36
CA LEU A 349 16.19 21.08 -19.75
C LEU A 349 16.24 22.54 -19.26
N GLN A 350 17.30 22.93 -18.53
CA GLN A 350 17.49 24.27 -17.95
C GLN A 350 16.29 24.75 -17.12
N LEU A 351 15.72 23.84 -16.33
CA LEU A 351 14.50 24.06 -15.57
C LEU A 351 14.73 24.96 -14.35
N ARG A 352 13.71 25.75 -13.98
CA ARG A 352 13.69 26.54 -12.73
C ARG A 352 12.59 26.01 -11.82
N GLY A 353 12.88 25.85 -10.53
CA GLY A 353 11.94 25.32 -9.55
C GLY A 353 12.54 24.19 -8.68
N PRO A 354 11.68 23.35 -8.08
CA PRO A 354 10.26 23.17 -8.42
C PRO A 354 9.39 24.37 -8.00
N VAL A 355 8.39 24.70 -8.83
CA VAL A 355 7.38 25.73 -8.54
C VAL A 355 6.07 25.15 -8.01
N GLY A 356 5.85 23.85 -8.21
CA GLY A 356 4.75 23.12 -7.61
C GLY A 356 5.15 21.68 -7.30
N MET A 357 4.59 21.10 -6.25
CA MET A 357 4.77 19.68 -5.94
C MET A 357 3.55 19.07 -5.24
N ASN A 358 3.38 17.76 -5.40
CA ASN A 358 2.48 16.90 -4.62
C ASN A 358 3.03 15.46 -4.68
N TRP A 359 2.64 14.56 -3.79
CA TRP A 359 3.11 13.18 -3.79
C TRP A 359 2.07 12.21 -3.23
N ILE A 360 2.23 10.95 -3.60
CA ILE A 360 1.41 9.83 -3.12
C ILE A 360 2.32 8.75 -2.53
N ASN A 361 1.91 8.16 -1.41
CA ASN A 361 2.62 7.05 -0.79
C ASN A 361 2.03 5.74 -1.30
N VAL A 362 2.86 4.91 -1.95
CA VAL A 362 2.42 3.67 -2.58
C VAL A 362 3.08 2.49 -1.88
N VAL A 363 2.26 1.51 -1.49
CA VAL A 363 2.73 0.24 -0.92
C VAL A 363 2.72 -0.86 -1.98
N ARG A 364 3.62 -1.82 -1.80
CA ARG A 364 3.68 -3.02 -2.62
C ARG A 364 2.41 -3.85 -2.45
N ASP A 365 1.86 -4.30 -3.57
CA ASP A 365 0.76 -5.28 -3.61
C ASP A 365 1.09 -6.42 -4.60
N ALA A 366 0.12 -7.29 -4.83
CA ALA A 366 0.26 -8.38 -5.80
C ALA A 366 0.54 -7.89 -7.24
N TYR A 367 0.09 -6.69 -7.62
CA TYR A 367 0.37 -6.12 -8.94
C TYR A 367 1.83 -5.70 -9.07
N ALA A 368 2.38 -5.00 -8.07
CA ALA A 368 3.79 -4.62 -8.04
C ALA A 368 4.70 -5.85 -8.06
N ILE A 369 4.38 -6.87 -7.26
CA ILE A 369 5.13 -8.13 -7.20
C ILE A 369 5.20 -8.82 -8.57
N GLU A 370 4.06 -8.98 -9.24
CA GLU A 370 4.03 -9.58 -10.57
C GLU A 370 4.77 -8.73 -11.60
N SER A 371 4.63 -7.40 -11.52
CA SER A 371 5.28 -6.48 -12.46
C SER A 371 6.81 -6.54 -12.33
N LEU A 372 7.33 -6.56 -11.11
CA LEU A 372 8.77 -6.76 -10.84
C LEU A 372 9.27 -8.11 -11.37
N LYS A 373 8.46 -9.17 -11.22
CA LYS A 373 8.78 -10.51 -11.74
C LYS A 373 8.83 -10.52 -13.27
N LYS A 374 7.82 -9.93 -13.95
CA LYS A 374 7.77 -9.83 -15.42
C LYS A 374 8.91 -9.00 -16.00
N LEU A 375 9.33 -7.95 -15.29
CA LEU A 375 10.49 -7.15 -15.65
C LEU A 375 11.84 -7.83 -15.31
N HIS A 376 11.81 -9.05 -14.78
CA HIS A 376 13.00 -9.81 -14.37
C HIS A 376 13.88 -9.07 -13.33
N ILE A 377 13.24 -8.24 -12.48
CA ILE A 377 13.92 -7.49 -11.42
C ILE A 377 13.97 -8.32 -10.15
N ALA A 378 12.80 -8.72 -9.62
CA ALA A 378 12.70 -9.41 -8.35
C ALA A 378 11.55 -10.43 -8.33
N ASN A 379 11.77 -11.56 -7.66
CA ASN A 379 10.71 -12.49 -7.30
C ASN A 379 10.31 -12.22 -5.85
N LEU A 380 9.09 -11.73 -5.65
CA LEU A 380 8.55 -11.40 -4.33
C LEU A 380 7.28 -12.23 -4.02
N CYS A 381 6.98 -13.25 -4.82
CA CYS A 381 5.85 -14.15 -4.60
C CYS A 381 5.84 -14.83 -3.22
N PRO A 382 6.99 -15.22 -2.61
CA PRO A 382 7.00 -15.85 -1.28
C PRO A 382 6.32 -15.02 -0.18
N TYR A 383 6.32 -13.69 -0.30
CA TYR A 383 5.64 -12.83 0.67
C TYR A 383 4.11 -12.95 0.57
N LEU A 384 3.54 -13.06 -0.64
CA LEU A 384 2.10 -13.32 -0.81
C LEU A 384 1.74 -14.73 -0.32
N GLU A 385 2.59 -15.70 -0.61
CA GLU A 385 2.43 -17.09 -0.16
C GLU A 385 2.43 -17.17 1.38
N THR A 386 3.28 -16.37 2.03
CA THR A 386 3.32 -16.22 3.50
C THR A 386 1.99 -15.72 4.06
N GLU A 387 1.41 -14.65 3.48
CA GLU A 387 0.13 -14.12 3.93
C GLU A 387 -1.03 -15.12 3.81
N VAL A 388 -1.00 -15.96 2.78
CA VAL A 388 -2.02 -17.00 2.55
C VAL A 388 -1.84 -18.14 3.53
N ILE A 389 -0.63 -18.67 3.69
CA ILE A 389 -0.40 -19.86 4.52
C ILE A 389 -0.66 -19.59 6.01
N LEU A 390 -0.34 -18.38 6.50
CA LEU A 390 -0.61 -17.99 7.89
C LEU A 390 -2.12 -17.96 8.20
N LYS A 391 -2.98 -17.66 7.21
CA LYS A 391 -4.45 -17.68 7.38
C LYS A 391 -5.01 -19.09 7.60
N HIS A 392 -4.27 -20.13 7.22
CA HIS A 392 -4.71 -21.52 7.43
C HIS A 392 -4.64 -21.94 8.91
N LYS A 393 -3.90 -21.20 9.75
CA LYS A 393 -3.81 -21.38 11.22
C LYS A 393 -3.54 -22.84 11.63
N ARG A 394 -2.60 -23.51 10.93
CA ARG A 394 -2.24 -24.89 11.24
C ARG A 394 -1.20 -24.95 12.37
N PRO A 395 -1.27 -25.93 13.29
CA PRO A 395 -0.35 -26.02 14.43
C PRO A 395 1.14 -26.21 14.10
N PHE A 396 1.47 -26.55 12.85
CA PHE A 396 2.82 -26.76 12.35
C PHE A 396 3.30 -25.60 11.45
N ILE A 397 2.55 -24.49 11.42
CA ILE A 397 2.92 -23.24 10.77
C ILE A 397 2.97 -22.19 11.87
N GLU A 398 4.18 -21.72 12.18
CA GLU A 398 4.41 -20.74 13.24
C GLU A 398 3.89 -19.35 12.80
N GLY A 399 3.40 -18.55 13.74
CA GLY A 399 2.76 -17.26 13.44
C GLY A 399 3.71 -16.20 12.90
N ASP A 400 5.02 -16.38 13.12
CA ASP A 400 6.13 -15.55 12.65
C ASP A 400 6.85 -16.15 11.43
N THR A 401 6.25 -17.18 10.79
CA THR A 401 6.77 -17.75 9.53
C THR A 401 6.85 -16.66 8.46
N GLU A 402 8.00 -16.60 7.78
CA GLU A 402 8.22 -15.82 6.57
C GLU A 402 8.87 -16.71 5.51
N LEU A 403 8.12 -16.99 4.43
CA LEU A 403 8.61 -17.81 3.33
C LEU A 403 9.59 -17.01 2.47
N ASP A 404 10.73 -17.61 2.16
CA ASP A 404 11.79 -17.04 1.32
C ASP A 404 12.00 -17.82 0.02
N VAL A 405 11.19 -18.84 -0.26
CA VAL A 405 11.21 -19.67 -1.47
C VAL A 405 9.80 -19.91 -1.99
N SER A 406 9.58 -19.62 -3.28
CA SER A 406 8.36 -20.05 -3.96
C SER A 406 8.48 -21.49 -4.38
N LEU A 407 7.52 -22.30 -3.94
CA LEU A 407 7.45 -23.74 -4.17
C LEU A 407 6.41 -24.03 -5.24
N SER A 408 6.85 -24.45 -6.42
CA SER A 408 5.96 -24.91 -7.49
C SER A 408 5.87 -26.43 -7.47
N VAL A 409 4.65 -26.95 -7.38
CA VAL A 409 4.34 -28.38 -7.39
C VAL A 409 3.51 -28.67 -8.64
N THR A 410 4.01 -29.54 -9.50
CA THR A 410 3.37 -29.85 -10.79
C THR A 410 3.24 -31.35 -11.01
N PHE A 411 2.00 -31.80 -11.20
CA PHE A 411 1.63 -33.17 -11.56
C PHE A 411 1.47 -33.27 -13.08
N SER A 412 2.02 -34.33 -13.67
CA SER A 412 1.84 -34.65 -15.09
C SER A 412 1.52 -36.14 -15.27
N PRO A 413 0.35 -36.60 -14.77
CA PRO A 413 -0.09 -37.98 -14.91
C PRO A 413 -0.29 -38.38 -16.38
N GLU A 414 0.03 -39.63 -16.71
CA GLU A 414 -0.42 -40.27 -17.94
C GLU A 414 -1.92 -40.59 -17.89
N THR A 415 -2.53 -40.90 -19.04
CA THR A 415 -3.92 -41.37 -19.09
C THR A 415 -4.07 -42.67 -18.30
N ILE A 416 -5.16 -42.78 -17.53
CA ILE A 416 -5.49 -44.00 -16.79
C ILE A 416 -6.96 -44.36 -16.99
N THR A 417 -7.23 -45.67 -17.06
CA THR A 417 -8.57 -46.25 -17.04
C THR A 417 -8.68 -47.19 -15.86
N TYR A 418 -9.77 -47.09 -15.10
CA TYR A 418 -10.01 -47.90 -13.90
C TYR A 418 -11.51 -48.10 -13.68
N ASP A 419 -11.87 -49.22 -13.05
CA ASP A 419 -13.25 -49.50 -12.68
C ASP A 419 -13.51 -49.09 -11.23
N SER A 420 -14.64 -48.44 -10.99
CA SER A 420 -15.08 -48.02 -9.65
C SER A 420 -16.59 -48.05 -9.58
N CYS A 421 -17.15 -48.71 -8.56
CA CYS A 421 -18.59 -48.81 -8.38
C CYS A 421 -19.28 -49.28 -9.67
N CYS A 422 -18.74 -50.33 -10.28
CA CYS A 422 -19.20 -50.96 -11.54
C CYS A 422 -19.24 -50.04 -12.78
N SER A 423 -18.58 -48.90 -12.73
CA SER A 423 -18.43 -48.00 -13.88
C SER A 423 -16.97 -47.88 -14.27
N THR A 424 -16.69 -47.87 -15.56
CA THR A 424 -15.34 -47.62 -16.07
C THR A 424 -15.12 -46.11 -16.20
N HIS A 425 -14.07 -45.62 -15.54
CA HIS A 425 -13.65 -44.24 -15.57
C HIS A 425 -12.34 -44.10 -16.34
N THR A 426 -12.22 -43.03 -17.13
CA THR A 426 -10.99 -42.69 -17.84
C THR A 426 -10.61 -41.26 -17.54
N GLU A 427 -9.41 -41.06 -17.03
CA GLU A 427 -8.81 -39.76 -16.76
C GLU A 427 -7.69 -39.54 -17.76
N THR A 428 -7.83 -38.51 -18.60
CA THR A 428 -6.89 -38.21 -19.68
C THR A 428 -5.66 -37.50 -19.16
N ALA A 429 -4.50 -37.78 -19.75
CA ALA A 429 -3.25 -37.09 -19.44
C ALA A 429 -3.39 -35.57 -19.50
N LYS A 430 -2.90 -34.88 -18.46
CA LYS A 430 -2.87 -33.43 -18.35
C LYS A 430 -1.83 -33.00 -17.33
N THR A 431 -1.46 -31.72 -17.37
CA THR A 431 -0.55 -31.12 -16.38
C THR A 431 -1.34 -30.22 -15.43
N ILE A 432 -1.11 -30.39 -14.14
CA ILE A 432 -1.72 -29.60 -13.06
C ILE A 432 -0.60 -29.00 -12.23
N THR A 433 -0.50 -27.68 -12.23
CA THR A 433 0.37 -26.94 -11.30
C THR A 433 -0.50 -26.39 -10.18
N LEU A 434 -0.06 -26.61 -8.94
CA LEU A 434 -0.78 -26.11 -7.77
C LEU A 434 -0.65 -24.59 -7.67
N ASP A 435 -1.75 -23.93 -7.37
CA ASP A 435 -1.80 -22.51 -7.02
C ASP A 435 -1.48 -22.36 -5.51
N SER A 436 -0.39 -21.67 -5.19
CA SER A 436 0.02 -21.46 -3.80
C SER A 436 -0.77 -20.36 -3.08
N LEU A 437 -1.45 -19.47 -3.83
CA LEU A 437 -2.24 -18.37 -3.26
C LEU A 437 -3.75 -18.65 -3.21
N ALA A 438 -4.23 -19.71 -3.87
CA ALA A 438 -5.63 -20.08 -3.92
C ALA A 438 -5.86 -21.59 -3.82
N PRO A 439 -7.03 -22.04 -3.31
CA PRO A 439 -7.33 -23.46 -3.24
C PRO A 439 -7.32 -24.13 -4.62
N THR A 440 -6.47 -25.14 -4.76
CA THR A 440 -6.45 -26.03 -5.94
C THR A 440 -7.19 -27.31 -5.62
N TYR A 441 -8.39 -27.49 -6.18
CA TYR A 441 -9.14 -28.74 -6.09
C TYR A 441 -8.63 -29.73 -7.14
N VAL A 442 -8.20 -30.91 -6.71
CA VAL A 442 -7.62 -31.93 -7.59
C VAL A 442 -8.47 -33.19 -7.62
N SER A 443 -8.47 -33.89 -8.76
CA SER A 443 -8.84 -35.30 -8.82
C SER A 443 -7.72 -36.14 -8.21
N THR A 444 -8.08 -37.15 -7.43
CA THR A 444 -7.10 -38.06 -6.82
C THR A 444 -6.46 -38.98 -7.85
N ALA A 445 -7.14 -39.22 -8.98
CA ALA A 445 -6.54 -39.93 -10.11
C ALA A 445 -5.40 -39.14 -10.75
N ASP A 446 -5.48 -37.82 -10.79
CA ASP A 446 -4.43 -36.99 -11.38
C ASP A 446 -3.20 -36.85 -10.49
N THR A 447 -3.41 -37.00 -9.18
CA THR A 447 -2.38 -36.84 -8.13
C THR A 447 -2.00 -38.16 -7.48
N ARG A 448 -2.32 -39.28 -8.15
CA ARG A 448 -2.11 -40.66 -7.70
C ARG A 448 -0.64 -40.99 -7.45
N THR A 449 -0.39 -42.06 -6.69
CA THR A 449 0.97 -42.49 -6.26
C THR A 449 1.99 -42.64 -7.40
N ASN A 450 1.59 -43.16 -8.57
CA ASN A 450 2.52 -43.31 -9.70
C ASN A 450 2.70 -42.03 -10.54
N ALA A 451 2.05 -40.93 -10.17
CA ALA A 451 2.21 -39.61 -10.75
C ALA A 451 2.94 -38.68 -9.77
N THR A 452 4.13 -39.09 -9.30
CA THR A 452 4.96 -38.29 -8.38
C THR A 452 5.14 -36.87 -8.94
N PRO A 453 4.84 -35.81 -8.16
CA PRO A 453 4.92 -34.46 -8.67
C PRO A 453 6.37 -34.03 -8.91
N SER A 454 6.55 -33.25 -9.97
CA SER A 454 7.76 -32.47 -10.18
C SER A 454 7.74 -31.22 -9.30
N ILE A 455 8.92 -30.85 -8.82
CA ILE A 455 9.10 -29.78 -7.83
C ILE A 455 10.14 -28.79 -8.36
N SER A 456 9.85 -27.50 -8.27
CA SER A 456 10.81 -26.43 -8.57
C SER A 456 10.75 -25.31 -7.54
N PHE A 457 11.91 -24.69 -7.30
CA PHE A 457 12.10 -23.64 -6.29
C PHE A 457 12.58 -22.35 -6.94
N SER A 458 12.19 -21.21 -6.36
CA SER A 458 12.80 -19.92 -6.68
C SER A 458 12.88 -19.05 -5.43
N LYS A 459 14.06 -18.50 -5.11
CA LYS A 459 14.24 -17.68 -3.90
C LYS A 459 13.53 -16.34 -4.06
N ALA A 460 13.10 -15.77 -2.94
CA ALA A 460 12.71 -14.37 -2.86
C ALA A 460 13.92 -13.46 -3.10
N GLY A 461 13.67 -12.29 -3.67
CA GLY A 461 14.70 -11.25 -3.88
C GLY A 461 15.01 -10.98 -5.35
N LEU A 462 16.18 -10.41 -5.61
CA LEU A 462 16.63 -10.05 -6.96
C LEU A 462 16.80 -11.31 -7.83
N ILE A 463 16.16 -11.32 -9.00
CA ILE A 463 16.20 -12.48 -9.91
C ILE A 463 17.63 -12.73 -10.43
N SER A 464 18.39 -11.67 -10.70
CA SER A 464 19.79 -11.78 -11.14
C SER A 464 20.75 -12.39 -10.10
N ALA A 465 20.40 -12.28 -8.82
CA ALA A 465 21.16 -12.84 -7.70
C ALA A 465 20.52 -14.12 -7.14
N ASN A 466 19.45 -14.61 -7.75
CA ASN A 466 18.67 -15.74 -7.26
C ASN A 466 19.43 -17.06 -7.49
N ARG A 467 20.16 -17.51 -6.47
CA ARG A 467 20.83 -18.81 -6.45
C ARG A 467 20.36 -19.61 -5.24
N ILE A 468 19.77 -20.77 -5.49
CA ILE A 468 19.50 -21.76 -4.46
C ILE A 468 20.81 -22.48 -4.17
N THR A 469 21.38 -22.24 -2.99
CA THR A 469 22.62 -22.90 -2.52
C THR A 469 22.43 -23.56 -1.15
N ASP A 470 21.26 -23.33 -0.55
CA ASP A 470 20.84 -23.93 0.71
C ASP A 470 20.36 -25.37 0.46
N ASN A 471 20.45 -26.22 1.48
CA ASN A 471 19.85 -27.56 1.47
C ASN A 471 18.44 -27.52 2.04
N TYR A 472 17.54 -28.33 1.48
CA TYR A 472 16.15 -28.38 1.91
C TYR A 472 15.63 -29.80 2.19
N THR A 473 14.61 -29.86 3.04
CA THR A 473 13.76 -31.03 3.24
C THR A 473 12.34 -30.70 2.78
N LEU A 474 11.80 -31.51 1.85
CA LEU A 474 10.42 -31.44 1.40
C LEU A 474 9.58 -32.47 2.18
N ILE A 475 8.43 -32.04 2.71
CA ILE A 475 7.47 -32.90 3.42
C ILE A 475 6.07 -32.68 2.84
N CYS A 476 5.40 -33.75 2.43
CA CYS A 476 3.97 -33.72 2.10
C CYS A 476 3.15 -34.33 3.23
N LEU A 477 2.09 -33.65 3.67
CA LEU A 477 1.26 -34.10 4.79
C LEU A 477 -0.23 -33.77 4.64
N ASP A 478 -1.06 -34.62 5.25
CA ASP A 478 -2.52 -34.50 5.38
C ASP A 478 -2.86 -34.28 6.86
N PRO A 479 -3.20 -33.06 7.29
CA PRO A 479 -3.56 -32.77 8.67
C PRO A 479 -5.04 -33.04 8.98
N ASP A 480 -5.86 -33.32 7.97
CA ASP A 480 -7.32 -33.42 8.11
C ASP A 480 -7.76 -34.88 8.38
N ALA A 481 -6.83 -35.84 8.30
CA ALA A 481 -7.08 -37.26 8.53
C ALA A 481 -7.22 -37.68 10.00
N SER A 482 -6.92 -36.82 10.97
CA SER A 482 -7.08 -37.16 12.40
C SER A 482 -7.81 -36.07 13.17
N GLN A 483 -8.65 -36.47 14.13
CA GLN A 483 -9.32 -35.53 15.03
C GLN A 483 -8.35 -34.88 16.03
N SER A 484 -7.17 -35.49 16.23
CA SER A 484 -6.13 -35.02 17.15
C SER A 484 -5.10 -34.07 16.51
N TYR A 485 -5.33 -33.62 15.27
CA TYR A 485 -4.42 -32.75 14.50
C TYR A 485 -3.02 -33.31 14.26
N VAL A 486 -2.79 -34.59 14.49
CA VAL A 486 -1.53 -35.26 14.10
C VAL A 486 -1.64 -35.63 12.63
N PRO A 487 -0.84 -35.00 11.75
CA PRO A 487 -0.96 -35.20 10.32
C PRO A 487 -0.48 -36.58 9.90
N ILE A 488 -0.99 -37.07 8.77
CA ILE A 488 -0.46 -38.23 8.08
C ILE A 488 0.59 -37.76 7.08
N ILE A 489 1.79 -38.35 7.12
CA ILE A 489 2.83 -38.07 6.13
C ILE A 489 2.58 -38.83 4.84
N HIS A 490 2.82 -38.15 3.72
CA HIS A 490 2.60 -38.66 2.36
C HIS A 490 3.87 -38.67 1.51
N TRP A 491 4.87 -37.86 1.85
CA TRP A 491 6.12 -37.79 1.10
C TRP A 491 7.21 -37.14 1.95
N MET A 492 8.46 -37.61 1.82
CA MET A 492 9.61 -36.93 2.41
C MET A 492 10.85 -37.12 1.56
N VAL A 493 11.48 -36.00 1.21
CA VAL A 493 12.80 -35.97 0.57
C VAL A 493 13.67 -35.00 1.38
N THR A 494 14.80 -35.47 1.89
CA THR A 494 15.75 -34.67 2.67
C THR A 494 16.98 -34.34 1.85
N ASP A 495 17.82 -33.44 2.36
CA ASP A 495 19.13 -33.15 1.80
C ASP A 495 19.08 -32.79 0.32
N ILE A 496 18.11 -31.96 -0.08
CA ILE A 496 17.92 -31.50 -1.46
C ILE A 496 18.88 -30.32 -1.73
N PRO A 497 20.00 -30.49 -2.46
CA PRO A 497 20.89 -29.39 -2.79
C PRO A 497 20.41 -28.64 -4.04
N ASP A 498 20.81 -27.38 -4.16
CA ASP A 498 20.67 -26.55 -5.36
C ASP A 498 19.25 -26.47 -5.94
N GLY A 499 18.24 -26.78 -5.13
CA GLY A 499 16.85 -26.85 -5.51
C GLY A 499 16.48 -27.96 -6.51
N SER A 500 17.35 -28.97 -6.67
CA SER A 500 17.08 -30.12 -7.52
C SER A 500 16.68 -31.33 -6.67
N LEU A 501 15.39 -31.67 -6.70
CA LEU A 501 14.85 -32.83 -5.97
C LEU A 501 15.55 -34.15 -6.32
N GLN A 502 16.06 -34.28 -7.56
CA GLN A 502 16.77 -35.48 -8.02
C GLN A 502 18.05 -35.76 -7.24
N ASN A 503 18.65 -34.72 -6.67
CA ASN A 503 19.88 -34.82 -5.89
C ASN A 503 19.60 -35.03 -4.40
N GLY A 504 18.33 -35.03 -3.98
CA GLY A 504 17.93 -35.28 -2.60
C GLY A 504 17.84 -36.76 -2.25
N HIS A 505 17.74 -37.04 -0.95
CA HIS A 505 17.56 -38.37 -0.41
C HIS A 505 16.08 -38.64 -0.10
N THR A 506 15.44 -39.56 -0.83
CA THR A 506 14.04 -39.93 -0.59
C THR A 506 13.93 -40.82 0.65
N VAL A 507 13.32 -40.30 1.71
CA VAL A 507 13.09 -41.04 2.97
C VAL A 507 11.76 -41.80 2.93
N LEU A 508 10.74 -41.19 2.31
CA LEU A 508 9.44 -41.80 2.07
C LEU A 508 9.00 -41.42 0.67
N SER A 509 8.64 -42.39 -0.19
CA SER A 509 8.14 -42.13 -1.54
C SER A 509 6.74 -41.50 -1.51
N TYR A 510 6.42 -40.71 -2.53
CA TYR A 510 5.15 -40.01 -2.63
C TYR A 510 3.97 -40.99 -2.62
N GLN A 511 2.98 -40.73 -1.76
CA GLN A 511 1.72 -41.45 -1.70
C GLN A 511 0.58 -40.50 -2.06
N GLY A 512 -0.21 -40.85 -3.08
CA GLY A 512 -1.31 -40.01 -3.55
C GLY A 512 -2.41 -39.79 -2.48
N PRO A 513 -3.29 -38.79 -2.63
CA PRO A 513 -4.38 -38.58 -1.69
C PRO A 513 -5.37 -39.76 -1.67
N MET A 514 -5.93 -40.08 -0.50
CA MET A 514 -6.96 -41.12 -0.34
C MET A 514 -7.99 -40.74 0.76
N PRO A 515 -8.62 -39.55 0.65
CA PRO A 515 -9.49 -39.02 1.70
C PRO A 515 -10.77 -39.86 1.90
N PRO A 516 -11.23 -40.03 3.15
CA PRO A 516 -12.51 -40.68 3.46
C PRO A 516 -13.70 -39.92 2.88
N ALA A 517 -14.84 -40.59 2.78
CA ALA A 517 -16.07 -39.99 2.30
C ALA A 517 -16.57 -38.85 3.21
N GLY A 518 -17.19 -37.83 2.62
CA GLY A 518 -17.91 -36.77 3.32
C GLY A 518 -17.08 -35.56 3.77
N LYS A 519 -15.74 -35.58 3.65
CA LYS A 519 -14.89 -34.43 3.95
C LYS A 519 -13.75 -34.28 2.93
N ASN A 520 -13.50 -33.04 2.53
CA ASN A 520 -12.31 -32.70 1.77
C ASN A 520 -11.10 -32.68 2.69
N HIS A 521 -9.97 -33.15 2.19
CA HIS A 521 -8.69 -33.09 2.90
C HIS A 521 -7.73 -32.18 2.16
N THR A 522 -6.95 -31.43 2.93
CA THR A 522 -5.92 -30.52 2.43
C THR A 522 -4.57 -31.20 2.53
N TYR A 523 -3.81 -31.22 1.45
CA TYR A 523 -2.46 -31.78 1.40
C TYR A 523 -1.47 -30.64 1.28
N TYR A 524 -0.58 -30.50 2.26
CA TYR A 524 0.44 -29.45 2.29
C TYR A 524 1.77 -30.02 1.83
N PHE A 525 2.41 -29.33 0.91
CA PHE A 525 3.81 -29.53 0.52
C PHE A 525 4.61 -28.41 1.20
N LEU A 526 5.43 -28.79 2.17
CA LEU A 526 6.21 -27.86 2.99
C LEU A 526 7.69 -28.07 2.70
N LEU A 527 8.38 -26.98 2.37
CA LEU A 527 9.80 -26.97 2.10
C LEU A 527 10.52 -26.28 3.27
N TYR A 528 11.35 -27.06 3.96
CA TYR A 528 12.12 -26.60 5.10
C TYR A 528 13.58 -26.42 4.73
N LYS A 529 14.14 -25.26 5.05
CA LYS A 529 15.58 -25.02 4.97
C LYS A 529 16.30 -25.76 6.11
N GLN A 530 17.39 -26.41 5.75
CA GLN A 530 18.26 -27.14 6.66
C GLN A 530 19.45 -26.26 7.08
N ALA A 531 19.74 -26.21 8.38
CA ALA A 531 20.98 -25.62 8.89
C ALA A 531 22.21 -26.52 8.59
N ILE A 532 22.01 -27.84 8.64
CA ILE A 532 23.00 -28.87 8.34
C ILE A 532 22.36 -30.02 7.56
N PRO A 533 23.13 -30.77 6.74
CA PRO A 533 22.64 -32.01 6.13
C PRO A 533 22.16 -33.00 7.21
N LEU A 534 21.01 -33.65 6.97
CA LEU A 534 20.43 -34.62 7.89
C LEU A 534 21.12 -35.98 7.77
N GLY A 535 21.62 -36.34 6.58
CA GLY A 535 22.53 -37.47 6.42
C GLY A 535 21.84 -38.84 6.50
N GLY A 536 20.77 -39.04 5.72
CA GLY A 536 20.14 -40.36 5.57
C GLY A 536 19.32 -40.82 6.79
N ILE A 537 18.73 -39.87 7.51
CA ILE A 537 17.85 -40.13 8.65
C ILE A 537 16.67 -41.04 8.31
N THR A 538 16.07 -41.63 9.35
CA THR A 538 14.79 -42.35 9.24
C THR A 538 13.72 -41.65 10.05
N ILE A 539 12.46 -41.83 9.67
CA ILE A 539 11.31 -41.25 10.40
C ILE A 539 10.84 -42.11 11.58
N THR A 540 11.48 -43.25 11.85
CA THR A 540 11.01 -44.27 12.81
C THR A 540 10.75 -43.73 14.21
N GLY A 541 11.52 -42.74 14.66
CA GLY A 541 11.28 -42.09 15.95
C GLY A 541 10.02 -41.22 15.97
N TYR A 542 9.62 -40.65 14.83
CA TYR A 542 8.59 -39.62 14.67
C TYR A 542 7.25 -40.16 14.16
N VAL A 543 7.16 -41.48 13.99
CA VAL A 543 5.96 -42.20 13.55
C VAL A 543 5.67 -43.34 14.52
N GLY A 544 4.44 -43.85 14.49
CA GLY A 544 4.07 -45.05 15.23
C GLY A 544 4.87 -46.30 14.81
N GLN A 545 4.92 -47.31 15.68
CA GLN A 545 5.54 -48.61 15.37
C GLN A 545 4.91 -49.21 14.09
N HIS A 546 5.74 -49.77 13.21
CA HIS A 546 5.36 -50.42 11.95
C HIS A 546 4.76 -49.49 10.87
N CYS A 547 5.30 -48.28 10.74
CA CYS A 547 5.01 -47.41 9.61
C CYS A 547 5.45 -48.04 8.27
N GLN A 548 4.51 -48.35 7.37
CA GLN A 548 4.82 -48.90 6.04
C GLN A 548 4.69 -47.86 4.91
N GLU A 549 3.65 -47.02 4.92
CA GLU A 549 3.42 -46.05 3.83
C GLU A 549 2.78 -44.75 4.32
N ARG A 550 1.66 -44.83 5.07
CA ARG A 550 0.92 -43.68 5.60
C ARG A 550 0.84 -43.76 7.10
N CYS A 551 1.41 -42.78 7.78
CA CYS A 551 1.61 -42.83 9.22
C CYS A 551 1.35 -41.46 9.82
N HIS A 552 0.78 -41.45 11.03
CA HIS A 552 0.81 -40.26 11.86
C HIS A 552 2.25 -39.83 12.07
N PHE A 553 2.51 -38.53 11.88
CA PHE A 553 3.85 -37.96 11.88
C PHE A 553 3.91 -36.76 12.82
N GLU A 554 4.84 -36.82 13.77
CA GLU A 554 5.09 -35.77 14.75
C GLU A 554 5.93 -34.63 14.14
N ILE A 555 5.36 -33.89 13.18
CA ILE A 555 6.09 -32.86 12.42
C ILE A 555 6.71 -31.78 13.30
N ASN A 556 6.01 -31.30 14.33
CA ASN A 556 6.54 -30.24 15.20
C ASN A 556 7.80 -30.70 15.94
N ARG A 557 7.81 -31.97 16.39
CA ARG A 557 8.98 -32.55 17.06
C ARG A 557 10.14 -32.75 16.08
N PHE A 558 9.83 -33.25 14.87
CA PHE A 558 10.82 -33.42 13.82
C PHE A 558 11.49 -32.10 13.42
N VAL A 559 10.69 -31.06 13.17
CA VAL A 559 11.17 -29.73 12.82
C VAL A 559 12.05 -29.14 13.94
N ALA A 560 11.65 -29.30 15.20
CA ALA A 560 12.40 -28.83 16.35
C ALA A 560 13.74 -29.57 16.52
N ASP A 561 13.73 -30.91 16.47
CA ASP A 561 14.93 -31.74 16.67
C ASP A 561 16.03 -31.44 15.64
N TYR A 562 15.63 -31.14 14.40
CA TYR A 562 16.54 -30.84 13.29
C TYR A 562 16.70 -29.34 12.99
N GLN A 563 16.10 -28.47 13.82
CA GLN A 563 16.17 -27.00 13.67
C GLN A 563 15.82 -26.52 12.25
N LEU A 564 14.77 -27.12 11.70
CA LEU A 564 14.30 -26.83 10.35
C LEU A 564 13.52 -25.51 10.33
N LYS A 565 13.76 -24.66 9.33
CA LYS A 565 13.01 -23.42 9.13
C LYS A 565 12.10 -23.54 7.91
N LEU A 566 10.80 -23.29 8.07
CA LEU A 566 9.87 -23.31 6.94
C LEU A 566 10.23 -22.17 5.96
N SER A 567 10.50 -22.53 4.70
CA SER A 567 10.99 -21.62 3.66
C SER A 567 10.06 -21.51 2.46
N GLY A 568 9.29 -22.56 2.16
CA GLY A 568 8.30 -22.53 1.07
C GLY A 568 7.12 -23.44 1.36
N ALA A 569 5.97 -23.13 0.77
CA ALA A 569 4.75 -23.92 0.95
C ALA A 569 3.88 -23.90 -0.32
N SER A 570 3.21 -25.01 -0.57
CA SER A 570 2.17 -25.16 -1.59
C SER A 570 1.16 -26.19 -1.10
N TRP A 571 -0.04 -26.21 -1.66
CA TRP A 571 -1.11 -27.04 -1.12
C TRP A 571 -2.18 -27.36 -2.17
N MET A 572 -2.91 -28.45 -1.92
CA MET A 572 -4.04 -28.87 -2.73
C MET A 572 -5.17 -29.41 -1.85
N ILE A 573 -6.38 -29.42 -2.38
CA ILE A 573 -7.55 -30.03 -1.75
C ILE A 573 -7.97 -31.22 -2.60
N ALA A 574 -8.09 -32.39 -1.97
CA ALA A 574 -8.66 -33.57 -2.59
C ALA A 574 -9.94 -34.01 -1.87
N HIS A 575 -10.81 -34.68 -2.60
CA HIS A 575 -12.07 -35.23 -2.10
C HIS A 575 -12.18 -36.71 -2.47
N ASN A 576 -13.14 -37.41 -1.86
CA ASN A 576 -13.40 -38.81 -2.17
C ASN A 576 -14.10 -38.94 -3.54
N ASP A 577 -13.32 -39.20 -4.59
CA ASP A 577 -13.80 -39.41 -5.95
C ASP A 577 -13.83 -40.91 -6.34
N ALA A 578 -14.14 -41.19 -7.61
CA ALA A 578 -14.22 -42.56 -8.11
C ALA A 578 -12.89 -43.32 -7.98
N TYR A 579 -11.76 -42.64 -8.12
CA TYR A 579 -10.45 -43.26 -8.00
C TYR A 579 -10.14 -43.64 -6.55
N VAL A 580 -10.47 -42.79 -5.58
CA VAL A 580 -10.33 -43.17 -4.15
C VAL A 580 -11.12 -44.43 -3.82
N ARG A 581 -12.37 -44.52 -4.30
CA ARG A 581 -13.21 -45.71 -4.10
C ARG A 581 -12.62 -46.96 -4.75
N HIS A 582 -12.07 -46.81 -5.96
CA HIS A 582 -11.30 -47.88 -6.61
C HIS A 582 -10.14 -48.35 -5.72
N LEU A 583 -9.36 -47.44 -5.13
CA LEU A 583 -8.24 -47.79 -4.24
C LEU A 583 -8.71 -48.46 -2.94
N TYR A 584 -9.85 -48.05 -2.36
CA TYR A 584 -10.40 -48.70 -1.17
C TYR A 584 -10.75 -50.17 -1.45
N VAL A 585 -11.32 -50.48 -2.61
CA VAL A 585 -11.62 -51.86 -2.99
C VAL A 585 -10.34 -52.62 -3.34
N THR A 586 -9.51 -52.09 -4.24
CA THR A 586 -8.39 -52.85 -4.82
C THR A 586 -7.13 -52.91 -3.95
N GLN A 587 -6.87 -51.87 -3.15
CA GLN A 587 -5.66 -51.80 -2.31
C GLN A 587 -5.95 -52.01 -0.82
N ARG A 588 -7.13 -51.61 -0.34
CA ARG A 588 -7.51 -51.80 1.08
C ARG A 588 -8.41 -53.01 1.31
N GLY A 589 -8.89 -53.66 0.25
CA GLY A 589 -9.76 -54.84 0.35
C GLY A 589 -11.11 -54.53 1.01
N MET A 590 -11.56 -53.28 0.92
CA MET A 590 -12.85 -52.87 1.46
C MET A 590 -13.99 -53.41 0.60
N ASP A 591 -15.12 -53.71 1.24
CA ASP A 591 -16.32 -54.15 0.55
C ASP A 591 -16.85 -53.05 -0.40
N GLU A 592 -16.98 -53.39 -1.68
CA GLU A 592 -17.39 -52.43 -2.70
C GLU A 592 -18.80 -51.90 -2.45
N HIS A 593 -19.72 -52.74 -1.96
CA HIS A 593 -21.07 -52.30 -1.62
C HIS A 593 -21.07 -51.24 -0.52
N ALA A 594 -20.22 -51.41 0.50
CA ALA A 594 -20.04 -50.41 1.55
C ALA A 594 -19.41 -49.10 1.02
N VAL A 595 -18.41 -49.19 0.14
CA VAL A 595 -17.69 -48.02 -0.42
C VAL A 595 -18.56 -47.24 -1.42
N CYS A 596 -19.40 -47.93 -2.19
CA CYS A 596 -20.19 -47.37 -3.28
C CYS A 596 -21.65 -47.08 -2.90
N HIS A 597 -22.04 -47.30 -1.64
CA HIS A 597 -23.38 -47.05 -1.16
C HIS A 597 -23.81 -45.59 -1.40
N GLY A 598 -24.92 -45.41 -2.13
CA GLY A 598 -25.47 -44.08 -2.44
C GLY A 598 -24.85 -43.38 -3.66
N ILE A 599 -23.90 -44.02 -4.36
CA ILE A 599 -23.39 -43.52 -5.65
C ILE A 599 -24.41 -43.78 -6.75
N THR A 600 -24.75 -42.73 -7.51
CA THR A 600 -25.67 -42.83 -8.65
C THR A 600 -25.18 -43.85 -9.67
N GLY A 601 -26.02 -44.83 -10.01
CA GLY A 601 -25.71 -45.89 -10.98
C GLY A 601 -25.10 -47.15 -10.37
N PHE A 602 -24.77 -47.16 -9.08
CA PHE A 602 -24.36 -48.37 -8.37
C PHE A 602 -25.59 -49.22 -8.01
N HIS A 603 -25.65 -50.46 -8.51
CA HIS A 603 -26.66 -51.44 -8.13
C HIS A 603 -26.01 -52.53 -7.28
N ALA A 604 -26.68 -52.98 -6.21
CA ALA A 604 -26.14 -53.98 -5.29
C ALA A 604 -25.72 -55.31 -5.96
N ASN A 605 -26.16 -55.57 -7.20
CA ASN A 605 -25.95 -56.82 -7.93
C ASN A 605 -24.80 -56.77 -8.96
N CYS A 606 -23.97 -55.73 -8.97
CA CYS A 606 -22.92 -55.54 -9.98
C CYS A 606 -21.90 -56.69 -10.16
N HIS A 607 -21.81 -57.60 -9.18
CA HIS A 607 -20.89 -58.74 -9.22
C HIS A 607 -21.57 -60.12 -9.20
N GLU A 608 -22.89 -60.21 -9.42
CA GLU A 608 -23.59 -61.52 -9.48
C GLU A 608 -23.29 -62.38 -10.74
N SER A 609 -22.33 -61.98 -11.59
CA SER A 609 -22.01 -62.71 -12.83
C SER A 609 -20.52 -63.09 -12.97
N VAL A 610 -19.92 -63.68 -11.93
CA VAL A 610 -18.75 -64.55 -12.09
C VAL A 610 -19.06 -65.93 -11.51
N ILE A 611 -19.66 -66.78 -12.33
CA ILE A 611 -19.75 -68.22 -12.06
C ILE A 611 -18.32 -68.77 -12.04
N VAL A 612 -17.84 -69.16 -10.86
CA VAL A 612 -16.69 -70.06 -10.74
C VAL A 612 -17.10 -71.40 -11.36
N VAL A 613 -16.74 -71.62 -12.63
CA VAL A 613 -16.80 -72.97 -13.21
C VAL A 613 -15.67 -73.77 -12.58
N GLY A 614 -16.00 -74.51 -11.52
CA GLY A 614 -15.11 -75.46 -10.89
C GLY A 614 -14.59 -76.46 -11.92
N LYS A 615 -13.26 -76.65 -11.96
CA LYS A 615 -12.66 -77.84 -12.58
C LYS A 615 -12.83 -79.01 -11.61
N LYS A 616 -13.44 -80.08 -12.11
CA LYS A 616 -13.45 -81.41 -11.50
C LYS A 616 -12.04 -81.98 -11.36
#